data_AF-A0A2H0XKC6-F1
#
_entry.id   AF-A0A2H0XKC6-F1
#
_cell.length_a   1.000
_cell.length_b   1.000
_cell.length_c   1.000
_cell.angle_alpha   90.00
_cell.angle_beta   90.00
_cell.angle_gamma   90.00
#
_symmetry.space_group_name_H-M   'P 1'
#
loop_
_entity.id
_entity.type
_entity.pdbx_description
1 polymer ?
#
loop_
_entity_poly.entity_id
_entity_poly.type
_entity_poly.pdbx_seq_one_letter_code
_entity_poly.pdbx_strand_id
1 'polypeptide(L)'
;MKIIRFTAHAEQKLLRLKEIGITKEKVIEIVKEPGKIENGYFGRKIAQSSISKDLVLRIVYEETSQEVLVITIYPGEKRRYQ
;
A
#
# COMPACT_ATOMS: atom_id res chain seq x y z
N MET A 1 5.51 -17.52 5.66
CA MET A 1 5.27 -16.06 5.69
C MET A 1 6.18 -15.40 4.68
N LYS A 2 5.68 -14.46 3.87
CA LYS A 2 6.53 -13.66 2.98
C LYS A 2 7.20 -12.54 3.75
N ILE A 3 8.45 -12.24 3.42
CA ILE A 3 9.15 -11.08 3.98
C ILE A 3 8.55 -9.83 3.33
N ILE A 4 8.25 -8.80 4.11
CA ILE A 4 7.75 -7.53 3.58
C ILE A 4 8.85 -6.48 3.73
N ARG A 5 9.27 -5.90 2.61
CA ARG A 5 10.27 -4.83 2.55
C ARG A 5 9.69 -3.58 1.94
N PHE A 6 10.35 -2.46 2.20
CA PHE A 6 9.99 -1.15 1.70
C PHE A 6 11.18 -0.58 0.96
N THR A 7 10.93 -0.03 -0.22
CA THR A 7 11.96 0.77 -0.91
C THR A 7 12.21 2.06 -0.14
N ALA A 8 13.35 2.71 -0.39
CA ALA A 8 13.64 4.04 0.16
C ALA A 8 12.53 5.06 -0.18
N HIS A 9 11.94 4.95 -1.37
CA HIS A 9 10.82 5.80 -1.78
C HIS A 9 9.57 5.55 -0.92
N ALA A 10 9.22 4.29 -0.66
CA ALA A 10 8.10 3.94 0.21
C ALA A 10 8.31 4.41 1.66
N GLU A 11 9.53 4.25 2.20
CA GLU A 11 9.89 4.75 3.53
C GLU A 11 9.75 6.29 3.62
N GLN A 12 10.20 7.02 2.59
CA GLN A 12 9.99 8.47 2.52
C GLN A 12 8.51 8.87 2.49
N LYS A 13 7.66 8.11 1.79
CA LYS A 13 6.21 8.33 1.79
C LYS A 13 5.61 8.07 3.17
N LEU A 14 6.03 7.01 3.85
CA LEU A 14 5.59 6.70 5.22
C LEU A 14 5.89 7.82 6.20
N LEU A 15 7.06 8.46 6.12
CA LEU A 15 7.40 9.59 7.00
C LEU A 15 6.35 10.70 6.94
N ARG A 16 5.90 11.06 5.74
CA ARG A 16 4.85 12.09 5.55
C ARG A 16 3.48 11.57 5.98
N LEU A 17 3.16 10.33 5.66
CA LEU A 17 1.88 9.71 5.98
C LEU A 17 1.69 9.45 7.48
N LYS A 18 2.79 9.39 8.24
CA LYS A 18 2.75 9.29 9.70
C LYS A 18 2.07 10.50 10.36
N GLU A 19 2.19 11.69 9.75
CA GLU A 19 1.53 12.92 10.23
C GLU A 19 0.00 12.81 10.23
N ILE A 20 -0.56 11.93 9.41
CA ILE A 20 -2.00 11.64 9.32
C ILE A 20 -2.37 10.27 9.91
N GLY A 21 -1.49 9.69 10.74
CA GLY A 21 -1.77 8.46 11.49
C GLY A 21 -1.57 7.15 10.72
N ILE A 22 -0.98 7.18 9.53
CA ILE A 22 -0.67 5.96 8.78
C ILE A 22 0.72 5.44 9.17
N THR A 23 0.73 4.27 9.81
CA THR A 23 1.97 3.61 10.27
C THR A 23 2.45 2.53 9.31
N LYS A 24 3.70 2.08 9.50
CA LYS A 24 4.27 0.96 8.75
C LYS A 24 3.51 -0.34 9.00
N GLU A 25 3.09 -0.55 10.24
CA GLU A 25 2.27 -1.70 10.66
C GLU A 25 0.95 -1.70 9.91
N LYS A 26 0.29 -0.53 9.78
CA LYS A 26 -0.95 -0.41 9.03
C LYS A 26 -0.78 -0.78 7.56
N VAL A 27 0.33 -0.37 6.94
CA VAL A 27 0.64 -0.76 5.56
C VAL A 27 0.88 -2.27 5.44
N ILE A 28 1.61 -2.87 6.39
CA ILE A 28 1.82 -4.32 6.43
C ILE A 28 0.50 -5.07 6.57
N GLU A 29 -0.40 -4.62 7.43
CA GLU A 29 -1.75 -5.18 7.57
C GLU A 29 -2.50 -5.15 6.24
N ILE A 30 -2.54 -4.00 5.57
CA ILE A 30 -3.28 -3.85 4.31
C ILE A 30 -2.65 -4.70 3.19
N VAL A 31 -1.34 -4.88 3.17
CA VAL A 31 -0.68 -5.79 2.21
C VAL A 31 -1.05 -7.24 2.47
N LYS A 32 -1.19 -7.64 3.74
CA LYS A 32 -1.56 -9.02 4.12
C LYS A 32 -3.04 -9.31 3.93
N GLU A 33 -3.89 -8.34 4.24
CA GLU A 33 -5.35 -8.44 4.18
C GLU A 33 -5.94 -7.19 3.51
N PRO A 34 -5.80 -7.08 2.18
CA PRO A 34 -6.31 -5.93 1.45
C PRO A 34 -7.83 -5.99 1.32
N GLY A 35 -8.48 -4.84 1.43
CA GLY A 35 -9.92 -4.75 1.12
C GLY A 35 -10.21 -4.91 -0.39
N LYS A 36 -9.25 -4.52 -1.24
CA LYS A 36 -9.29 -4.73 -2.69
C LYS A 36 -7.87 -4.89 -3.22
N ILE A 37 -7.67 -5.77 -4.19
CA ILE A 37 -6.44 -5.88 -4.98
C ILE A 37 -6.75 -5.48 -6.41
N GLU A 38 -5.89 -4.64 -7.00
CA GLU A 38 -5.91 -4.30 -8.41
C GLU A 38 -4.58 -4.65 -9.08
N ASN A 39 -4.62 -4.91 -10.38
CA ASN A 39 -3.41 -5.03 -11.19
C ASN A 39 -2.90 -3.63 -11.54
N GLY A 40 -1.65 -3.36 -11.20
CA GLY A 40 -0.92 -2.18 -11.62
C GLY A 40 -0.11 -2.42 -12.88
N TYR A 41 0.60 -1.38 -13.32
CA TYR A 41 1.51 -1.49 -14.47
C TYR A 41 2.70 -2.42 -14.18
N PHE A 42 3.21 -3.07 -15.22
CA PHE A 42 4.38 -3.95 -15.19
C PHE A 42 4.25 -5.12 -14.19
N GLY A 43 3.04 -5.69 -14.08
CA GLY A 43 2.79 -6.87 -13.22
C GLY A 43 2.76 -6.56 -11.72
N ARG A 44 2.81 -5.28 -11.33
CA ARG A 44 2.69 -4.88 -9.92
C ARG A 44 1.28 -5.09 -9.43
N LYS A 45 1.14 -5.31 -8.12
CA LYS A 45 -0.15 -5.35 -7.44
C LYS A 45 -0.38 -4.04 -6.71
N ILE A 46 -1.65 -3.68 -6.54
CA ILE A 46 -2.08 -2.54 -5.75
C ILE A 46 -3.05 -3.03 -4.69
N ALA A 47 -2.58 -3.09 -3.44
CA ALA A 47 -3.43 -3.31 -2.29
C ALA A 47 -4.11 -2.00 -1.91
N GLN A 48 -5.41 -2.07 -1.64
CA GLN A 48 -6.22 -0.91 -1.30
C GLN A 48 -7.03 -1.18 -0.03
N SER A 49 -7.09 -0.18 0.86
CA SER A 49 -8.00 -0.18 2.01
C SER A 49 -8.55 1.22 2.28
N SER A 50 -9.77 1.29 2.81
CA SER A 50 -10.40 2.57 3.16
C SER A 50 -9.73 3.16 4.41
N ILE A 51 -9.44 4.47 4.37
CA ILE A 51 -8.89 5.20 5.54
C ILE A 51 -9.80 6.33 6.01
N SER A 52 -10.79 6.73 5.20
CA SER A 52 -11.89 7.59 5.62
C SER A 52 -13.14 7.28 4.78
N LYS A 53 -14.20 8.09 4.92
CA LYS A 53 -15.40 7.99 4.08
C LYS A 53 -15.06 8.13 2.60
N ASP A 54 -14.16 9.05 2.25
CA ASP A 54 -13.88 9.45 0.87
C ASP A 54 -12.48 9.06 0.37
N LEU A 55 -11.60 8.62 1.27
CA LEU A 55 -10.22 8.26 0.95
C LEU A 55 -9.91 6.77 1.13
N VAL A 56 -9.05 6.27 0.26
CA VAL A 56 -8.38 4.97 0.35
C VAL A 56 -6.89 5.18 0.45
N LEU A 57 -6.21 4.25 1.11
CA LEU A 57 -4.76 4.10 1.02
C LEU A 57 -4.46 3.05 -0.06
N ARG A 58 -3.60 3.40 -1.01
CA ARG A 58 -3.13 2.52 -2.08
C ARG A 58 -1.66 2.21 -1.86
N ILE A 59 -1.33 0.92 -1.89
CA ILE A 59 0.00 0.39 -1.68
C ILE A 59 0.39 -0.40 -2.92
N VAL A 60 1.36 0.10 -3.66
CA VAL A 60 1.88 -0.55 -4.86
C VAL A 60 3.05 -1.42 -4.47
N TYR A 61 3.00 -2.70 -4.83
CA TYR A 61 4.03 -3.65 -4.47
C TYR A 61 4.30 -4.67 -5.58
N GLU A 62 5.52 -5.20 -5.56
CA GLU A 62 5.91 -6.39 -6.32
C GLU A 62 5.87 -7.57 -5.36
N GLU A 63 5.43 -8.73 -5.85
CA GLU A 63 5.27 -9.93 -5.03
C GLU A 63 5.88 -11.13 -5.72
N THR A 64 6.76 -11.83 -4.99
CA THR A 64 7.34 -13.12 -5.38
C THR A 64 6.80 -14.22 -4.46
N SER A 65 7.31 -15.45 -4.61
CA SER A 65 7.00 -16.55 -3.69
C SER A 65 7.53 -16.30 -2.27
N GLN A 66 8.59 -15.51 -2.11
CA GLN A 66 9.29 -15.31 -0.83
C GLN A 66 9.12 -13.90 -0.25
N GLU A 67 8.89 -12.89 -1.09
CA GLU A 67 8.97 -11.48 -0.70
C GLU A 67 7.81 -10.65 -1.27
N VAL A 68 7.45 -9.61 -0.52
CA VAL A 68 6.66 -8.48 -0.99
C VAL A 68 7.51 -7.22 -0.85
N LEU A 69 7.78 -6.55 -1.96
CA LEU A 69 8.51 -5.29 -2.00
C LEU A 69 7.53 -4.14 -2.22
N VAL A 70 7.31 -3.33 -1.18
CA VAL A 70 6.48 -2.13 -1.24
C VAL A 70 7.24 -1.02 -1.97
N ILE A 71 6.72 -0.64 -3.14
CA ILE A 71 7.32 0.35 -4.04
C ILE A 71 6.91 1.76 -3.65
N THR A 72 5.61 2.00 -3.44
CA THR A 72 5.10 3.31 -3.02
C THR A 72 3.76 3.20 -2.28
N ILE A 73 3.44 4.23 -1.50
CA ILE A 73 2.22 4.32 -0.70
C ILE A 73 1.65 5.73 -0.90
N TYR A 74 0.36 5.82 -1.20
CA TYR A 74 -0.31 7.11 -1.37
C TYR A 74 -1.80 7.03 -1.05
N PRO A 75 -2.42 8.11 -0.54
CA PRO A 75 -3.86 8.21 -0.42
C PRO A 75 -4.45 8.52 -1.79
N GLY A 76 -5.67 8.04 -2.03
CA GLY A 76 -6.44 8.30 -3.23
C GLY A 76 -7.91 8.53 -2.91
N GLU A 77 -8.59 9.29 -3.74
CA GLU A 77 -10.04 9.48 -3.62
C GLU A 77 -10.78 8.22 -4.07
N LYS A 78 -11.72 7.72 -3.28
CA LYS A 78 -12.50 6.50 -3.59
C LYS A 78 -13.18 6.56 -4.94
N ARG A 79 -13.75 7.71 -5.31
CA ARG A 79 -14.45 7.92 -6.59
C ARG A 79 -13.60 7.64 -7.83
N ARG A 80 -12.27 7.59 -7.70
CA ARG A 80 -11.35 7.30 -8.81
C ARG A 80 -11.08 5.79 -8.99
N TYR A 81 -11.47 4.97 -8.02
CA TYR A 81 -11.11 3.55 -7.93
C TYR A 81 -12.30 2.65 -7.55
N GLN A 82 -13.53 3.21 -7.58
CA GLN A 82 -14.79 2.49 -7.49
C GLN A 82 -15.28 2.12 -8.88
#